data_AF-A0A9D9XLG9-F1
#
_entry.id   AF-A0A9D9XLG9-F1
#
_cell.length_a   1.000
_cell.length_b   1.000
_cell.length_c   1.000
_cell.angle_alpha   90.00
_cell.angle_beta   90.00
_cell.angle_gamma   90.00
#
_symmetry.space_group_name_H-M   'P 1'
#
loop_
_entity.id
_entity.type
_entity.pdbx_description
1 polymer ?
#
loop_
_entity_poly.entity_id
_entity_poly.type
_entity_poly.pdbx_seq_one_letter_code
_entity_poly.pdbx_strand_id
1 'polypeptide(L)'
;MKLLDTLQDEHVLIDRVLGSLRTYVGRLVDGTADPADGRRFASFFTEFAGHFHHDREERVLFRALVTAAELPADRGPVYALAREHAEMEEWLRELAPLLERRPQSGDDRARLRALVMRYSHALWRHIDAENSVLFPQGEERLVQCGIRELADRPMSEAEAAAREGAAALLVGYPPVEDDALTRGDGCFMCRAHGETCAGLEAEWWTELEWEEFHSRDASD
;
A
#
# COMPACT_ATOMS: atom_id res chain seq x y z
N MET A 1 10.41 -9.85 12.14
CA MET A 1 11.12 -8.62 12.54
C MET A 1 10.06 -7.63 12.99
N LYS A 2 10.16 -7.02 14.18
CA LYS A 2 8.98 -6.41 14.84
C LYS A 2 8.25 -5.37 13.99
N LEU A 3 8.98 -4.52 13.27
CA LEU A 3 8.37 -3.51 12.40
C LEU A 3 7.56 -4.14 11.27
N LEU A 4 8.07 -5.20 10.62
CA LEU A 4 7.36 -5.89 9.55
C LEU A 4 6.08 -6.56 10.05
N ASP A 5 6.13 -7.20 11.23
CA ASP A 5 4.94 -7.77 11.86
C ASP A 5 3.89 -6.69 12.13
N THR A 6 4.34 -5.49 12.53
CA THR A 6 3.46 -4.33 12.79
C THR A 6 2.83 -3.79 11.50
N LEU A 7 3.62 -3.66 10.42
CA LEU A 7 3.10 -3.22 9.11
C LEU A 7 2.06 -4.22 8.57
N GLN A 8 2.29 -5.52 8.72
CA GLN A 8 1.32 -6.55 8.35
C GLN A 8 0.01 -6.45 9.17
N ASP A 9 0.09 -6.23 10.48
CA ASP A 9 -1.10 -6.02 11.32
C ASP A 9 -1.88 -4.77 10.89
N GLU A 10 -1.18 -3.73 10.43
CA GLU A 10 -1.80 -2.51 9.91
C GLU A 10 -2.46 -2.74 8.55
N HIS A 11 -1.86 -3.55 7.67
CA HIS A 11 -2.49 -3.99 6.43
C HIS A 11 -3.84 -4.65 6.66
N VAL A 12 -3.98 -5.48 7.70
CA VAL A 12 -5.29 -6.08 8.04
C VAL A 12 -6.35 -5.02 8.33
N LEU A 13 -5.98 -3.91 8.97
CA LEU A 13 -6.90 -2.80 9.21
C LEU A 13 -7.16 -2.00 7.94
N ILE A 14 -6.11 -1.65 7.18
CA ILE A 14 -6.19 -0.85 5.95
C ILE A 14 -7.07 -1.56 4.91
N ASP A 15 -6.87 -2.86 4.69
CA ASP A 15 -7.65 -3.69 3.77
C ASP A 15 -9.16 -3.66 4.12
N ARG A 16 -9.49 -3.85 5.40
CA ARG A 16 -10.89 -3.82 5.85
C ARG A 16 -11.53 -2.44 5.71
N VAL A 17 -10.80 -1.38 6.05
CA VAL A 17 -11.31 0.00 5.91
C VAL A 17 -11.47 0.37 4.44
N LEU A 18 -10.62 -0.16 3.56
CA LEU A 18 -10.73 0.01 2.11
C LEU A 18 -11.99 -0.66 1.54
N GLY A 19 -12.32 -1.86 2.02
CA GLY A 19 -13.61 -2.49 1.74
C GLY A 19 -14.79 -1.66 2.25
N SER A 20 -14.68 -1.09 3.46
CA SER A 20 -15.72 -0.19 4.00
C SER A 20 -15.87 1.10 3.19
N LEU A 21 -14.77 1.64 2.62
CA LEU A 21 -14.79 2.81 1.74
C LEU A 21 -15.64 2.54 0.50
N ARG A 22 -15.57 1.34 -0.08
CA ARG A 22 -16.39 0.92 -1.22
C ARG A 22 -17.88 0.94 -0.88
N THR A 23 -18.25 0.36 0.27
CA THR A 23 -19.62 0.39 0.79
C THR A 23 -20.09 1.82 1.06
N TYR A 24 -19.24 2.65 1.68
CA TYR A 24 -19.52 4.06 1.92
C TYR A 24 -19.81 4.82 0.63
N VAL A 25 -18.95 4.72 -0.39
CA VAL A 25 -19.14 5.44 -1.65
C VAL A 25 -20.42 5.00 -2.35
N GLY A 26 -20.75 3.70 -2.32
CA GLY A 26 -22.04 3.22 -2.83
C GLY A 26 -23.22 3.93 -2.16
N ARG A 27 -23.24 3.94 -0.82
CA ARG A 27 -24.29 4.60 -0.04
C ARG A 27 -24.29 6.12 -0.17
N LEU A 28 -23.13 6.76 -0.29
CA LEU A 28 -22.99 8.20 -0.48
C LEU A 28 -23.61 8.62 -1.82
N VAL A 29 -23.37 7.85 -2.87
CA VAL A 29 -23.96 8.07 -4.19
C VAL A 29 -25.49 7.88 -4.17
N ASP A 30 -25.97 6.89 -3.42
CA ASP A 30 -27.41 6.63 -3.25
C ASP A 30 -28.08 7.61 -2.26
N GLY A 31 -27.31 8.51 -1.65
CA GLY A 31 -27.79 9.51 -0.71
C GLY A 31 -28.06 9.00 0.71
N THR A 32 -27.70 7.75 1.02
CA THR A 32 -27.99 7.08 2.30
C THR A 32 -26.85 7.13 3.31
N ALA A 33 -25.66 7.60 2.92
CA ALA A 33 -24.54 7.86 3.85
C ALA A 33 -24.48 9.32 4.31
N ASP A 34 -23.81 9.55 5.44
CA ASP A 34 -23.47 10.88 5.95
C ASP A 34 -22.11 11.34 5.40
N PRO A 35 -22.02 12.47 4.68
CA PRO A 35 -20.75 13.05 4.24
C PRO A 35 -19.72 13.28 5.36
N ALA A 36 -20.15 13.40 6.62
CA ALA A 36 -19.24 13.52 7.75
C ALA A 36 -18.35 12.28 7.93
N ASP A 37 -18.81 11.09 7.53
CA ASP A 37 -17.99 9.88 7.56
C ASP A 37 -16.92 9.88 6.46
N GLY A 38 -17.17 10.59 5.35
CA GLY A 38 -16.18 10.79 4.30
C GLY A 38 -14.92 11.49 4.77
N ARG A 39 -15.05 12.45 5.69
CA ARG A 39 -13.90 13.08 6.37
C ARG A 39 -13.05 12.07 7.15
N ARG A 40 -13.69 11.11 7.81
CA ARG A 40 -12.99 10.08 8.58
C ARG A 40 -12.25 9.10 7.66
N PHE A 41 -12.87 8.69 6.55
CA PHE A 41 -12.19 7.89 5.53
C PHE A 41 -10.98 8.64 4.96
N ALA A 42 -11.16 9.90 4.56
CA ALA A 42 -10.06 10.72 4.04
C ALA A 42 -8.92 10.84 5.07
N SER A 43 -9.24 11.14 6.33
CA SER A 43 -8.25 11.21 7.41
C SER A 43 -7.54 9.88 7.65
N PHE A 44 -8.25 8.74 7.61
CA PHE A 44 -7.65 7.42 7.77
C PHE A 44 -6.61 7.14 6.67
N PHE A 45 -6.96 7.33 5.40
CA PHE A 45 -6.03 7.03 4.31
C PHE A 45 -4.90 8.05 4.19
N THR A 46 -5.12 9.32 4.54
CA THR A 46 -4.08 10.35 4.45
C THR A 46 -3.12 10.27 5.63
N GLU A 47 -3.64 10.28 6.86
CA GLU A 47 -2.81 10.36 8.06
C GLU A 47 -2.29 8.99 8.49
N PHE A 48 -3.16 7.98 8.58
CA PHE A 48 -2.75 6.67 9.07
C PHE A 48 -2.09 5.81 7.97
N ALA A 49 -2.75 5.60 6.83
CA ALA A 49 -2.15 4.80 5.76
C ALA A 49 -0.97 5.53 5.08
N GLY A 50 -1.15 6.80 4.72
CA GLY A 50 -0.10 7.59 4.07
C GLY A 50 1.02 8.05 5.02
N HIS A 51 0.72 9.06 5.85
CA HIS A 51 1.76 9.73 6.65
C HIS A 51 2.38 8.87 7.76
N PHE A 52 1.75 7.77 8.17
CA PHE A 52 2.25 6.88 9.21
C PHE A 52 2.77 5.53 8.71
N HIS A 53 1.94 4.81 7.96
CA HIS A 53 2.27 3.47 7.49
C HIS A 53 3.26 3.51 6.31
N HIS A 54 2.91 4.13 5.17
CA HIS A 54 3.82 4.28 4.03
C HIS A 54 5.10 5.07 4.38
N ASP A 55 5.02 6.07 5.27
CA ASP A 55 6.20 6.82 5.74
C ASP A 55 7.24 5.92 6.41
N ARG A 56 6.80 4.92 7.20
CA ARG A 56 7.73 3.97 7.83
C ARG A 56 8.26 2.95 6.83
N GLU A 57 7.46 2.53 5.87
CA GLU A 57 7.94 1.70 4.77
C GLU A 57 9.05 2.43 4.00
N GLU A 58 8.79 3.64 3.52
CA GLU A 58 9.76 4.37 2.71
C GLU A 58 11.01 4.79 3.49
N ARG A 59 10.82 5.41 4.67
CA ARG A 59 11.95 6.01 5.42
C ARG A 59 12.77 5.00 6.18
N VAL A 60 12.18 3.85 6.53
CA VAL A 60 12.84 2.83 7.33
C VAL A 60 13.10 1.57 6.52
N LEU A 61 12.05 0.88 6.07
CA LEU A 61 12.20 -0.43 5.42
C LEU A 61 12.90 -0.31 4.06
N PHE A 62 12.34 0.48 3.13
CA PHE A 62 12.85 0.65 1.77
C PHE A 62 14.25 1.27 1.81
N ARG A 63 14.45 2.27 2.68
CA ARG A 63 15.78 2.83 2.92
C ARG A 63 16.78 1.79 3.40
N ALA A 64 16.42 0.92 4.34
CA ALA A 64 17.33 -0.14 4.82
C ALA A 64 17.63 -1.15 3.71
N LEU A 65 16.63 -1.52 2.91
CA LEU A 65 16.80 -2.41 1.77
C LEU A 65 17.76 -1.83 0.71
N VAL A 66 17.67 -0.53 0.43
CA VAL A 66 18.57 0.15 -0.51
C VAL A 66 19.97 0.35 0.09
N THR A 67 20.07 0.77 1.34
CA THR A 67 21.36 1.23 1.91
C THR A 67 22.16 0.15 2.61
N ALA A 68 21.51 -0.83 3.21
CA ALA A 68 22.17 -1.91 3.95
C ALA A 68 22.18 -3.23 3.17
N ALA A 69 21.12 -3.51 2.40
CA ALA A 69 21.03 -4.67 1.52
C ALA A 69 21.37 -4.37 0.05
N GLU A 70 21.81 -3.14 -0.23
CA GLU A 70 22.33 -2.66 -1.52
C GLU A 70 21.40 -2.94 -2.71
N LEU A 71 20.08 -2.99 -2.46
CA LEU A 71 19.11 -3.13 -3.54
C LEU A 71 19.10 -1.89 -4.44
N PRO A 72 18.88 -2.07 -5.77
CA PRO A 72 18.72 -0.94 -6.68
C PRO A 72 17.59 0.00 -6.23
N ALA A 73 17.86 1.31 -6.22
CA ALA A 73 16.89 2.32 -5.82
C ALA A 73 16.02 2.82 -7.00
N ASP A 74 16.42 2.53 -8.24
CA ASP A 74 15.84 3.04 -9.48
C ASP A 74 15.10 1.99 -10.31
N ARG A 75 15.08 0.74 -9.83
CA ARG A 75 14.38 -0.41 -10.43
C ARG A 75 13.96 -1.42 -9.37
N GLY A 76 13.21 -2.43 -9.79
CA GLY A 76 12.75 -3.49 -8.89
C GLY A 76 11.61 -3.12 -7.95
N PRO A 77 11.26 -4.03 -7.02
CA PRO A 77 10.05 -3.91 -6.22
C PRO A 77 10.06 -2.71 -5.27
N VAL A 78 11.21 -2.33 -4.70
CA VAL A 78 11.29 -1.12 -3.84
C VAL A 78 10.96 0.14 -4.64
N TYR A 79 11.54 0.29 -5.84
CA TYR A 79 11.23 1.42 -6.73
C TYR A 79 9.77 1.41 -7.17
N ALA A 80 9.24 0.22 -7.54
CA ALA A 80 7.86 0.08 -7.99
C ALA A 80 6.84 0.45 -6.90
N LEU A 81 7.02 -0.04 -5.68
CA LEU A 81 6.10 0.24 -4.57
C LEU A 81 6.16 1.70 -4.12
N ALA A 82 7.35 2.31 -4.06
CA ALA A 82 7.49 3.74 -3.78
C ALA A 82 6.77 4.62 -4.83
N ARG A 83 6.76 4.19 -6.10
CA ARG A 83 5.97 4.87 -7.14
C ARG A 83 4.47 4.68 -6.95
N GLU A 84 4.04 3.48 -6.56
CA GLU A 84 2.64 3.22 -6.26
C GLU A 84 2.15 4.06 -5.07
N HIS A 85 2.96 4.25 -4.03
CA HIS A 85 2.66 5.19 -2.94
C HIS A 85 2.40 6.60 -3.47
N ALA A 86 3.31 7.13 -4.29
CA ALA A 86 3.17 8.47 -4.87
C ALA A 86 1.92 8.60 -5.75
N GLU A 87 1.62 7.61 -6.59
CA GLU A 87 0.40 7.56 -7.41
C GLU A 87 -0.87 7.53 -6.54
N MET A 88 -0.88 6.71 -5.50
CA MET A 88 -2.00 6.59 -4.57
C MET A 88 -2.22 7.88 -3.77
N GLU A 89 -1.14 8.55 -3.36
CA GLU A 89 -1.21 9.85 -2.67
C GLU A 89 -1.83 10.93 -3.57
N GLU A 90 -1.47 10.95 -4.87
CA GLU A 90 -2.09 11.84 -5.85
C GLU A 90 -3.59 11.60 -5.99
N TRP A 91 -4.01 10.34 -6.14
CA TRP A 91 -5.44 10.01 -6.25
C TRP A 91 -6.19 10.32 -4.96
N LEU A 92 -5.55 10.13 -3.80
CA LEU A 92 -6.16 10.44 -2.51
C LEU A 92 -6.37 11.95 -2.33
N ARG A 93 -5.42 12.78 -2.77
CA ARG A 93 -5.59 14.25 -2.82
C ARG A 93 -6.79 14.67 -3.66
N GLU A 94 -7.07 13.95 -4.75
CA GLU A 94 -8.28 14.18 -5.55
C GLU A 94 -9.56 13.61 -4.94
N LEU A 95 -9.47 12.44 -4.30
CA LEU A 95 -10.60 11.69 -3.75
C LEU A 95 -11.14 12.31 -2.46
N ALA A 96 -10.26 12.77 -1.56
CA ALA A 96 -10.61 13.34 -0.26
C ALA A 96 -11.73 14.40 -0.34
N PRO A 97 -11.62 15.49 -1.13
CA PRO A 97 -12.68 16.50 -1.21
C PRO A 97 -14.00 15.98 -1.82
N LEU A 98 -13.98 14.87 -2.56
CA LEU A 98 -15.18 14.23 -3.09
C LEU A 98 -15.89 13.38 -2.04
N LEU A 99 -15.15 12.76 -1.12
CA LEU A 99 -15.72 11.96 -0.03
C LEU A 99 -16.48 12.82 0.98
N GLU A 100 -16.04 14.06 1.18
CA GLU A 100 -16.55 14.97 2.22
C GLU A 100 -17.86 15.70 1.86
N ARG A 101 -18.41 15.42 0.66
CA ARG A 101 -19.62 16.09 0.18
C ARG A 101 -20.53 15.12 -0.55
N ARG A 102 -21.81 15.48 -0.64
CA ARG A 102 -22.74 14.74 -1.51
C ARG A 102 -22.41 15.04 -2.97
N PRO A 103 -22.38 14.03 -3.85
CA PRO A 103 -22.22 14.26 -5.28
C PRO A 103 -23.32 15.15 -5.85
N GLN A 104 -22.96 16.18 -6.62
CA GLN A 104 -23.90 17.20 -7.11
C GLN A 104 -24.50 16.90 -8.48
N SER A 105 -23.88 16.02 -9.26
CA SER A 105 -24.30 15.69 -10.63
C SER A 105 -24.05 14.22 -10.96
N GLY A 106 -24.54 13.78 -12.14
CA GLY A 106 -24.19 12.46 -12.67
C GLY A 106 -22.68 12.29 -12.90
N ASP A 107 -22.03 13.33 -13.40
CA ASP A 107 -20.59 13.33 -13.66
C ASP A 107 -19.77 13.26 -12.36
N ASP A 108 -20.20 13.97 -11.30
CA ASP A 108 -19.56 13.94 -9.99
C ASP A 108 -19.65 12.53 -9.36
N ARG A 109 -20.80 11.85 -9.52
CA ARG A 109 -20.98 10.44 -9.13
C ARG A 109 -20.07 9.50 -9.91
N ALA A 110 -19.98 9.69 -11.23
CA ALA A 110 -19.14 8.86 -12.09
C ALA A 110 -17.65 9.03 -11.74
N ARG A 111 -17.19 10.27 -11.54
CA ARG A 111 -15.81 10.57 -11.14
C ARG A 111 -15.47 9.95 -9.78
N LEU A 112 -16.33 10.13 -8.77
CA LEU A 112 -16.11 9.54 -7.44
C LEU A 112 -16.00 8.01 -7.52
N ARG A 113 -16.90 7.34 -8.25
CA ARG A 113 -16.88 5.88 -8.44
C ARG A 113 -15.61 5.42 -9.16
N ALA A 114 -15.18 6.13 -10.19
CA ALA A 114 -13.97 5.78 -10.93
C ALA A 114 -12.72 5.93 -10.05
N LEU A 115 -12.59 7.03 -9.29
CA LEU A 115 -11.45 7.27 -8.41
C LEU A 115 -11.40 6.25 -7.25
N VAL A 116 -12.51 6.00 -6.56
CA VAL A 116 -12.51 5.01 -5.47
C VAL A 116 -12.20 3.62 -6.01
N MET A 117 -12.65 3.30 -7.24
CA MET A 117 -12.35 2.01 -7.84
C MET A 117 -10.87 1.85 -8.13
N ARG A 118 -10.29 2.84 -8.81
CA ARG A 118 -8.86 2.87 -9.13
C ARG A 118 -8.00 2.77 -7.86
N TYR A 119 -8.32 3.58 -6.85
CA TYR A 119 -7.57 3.60 -5.58
C TYR A 119 -7.65 2.26 -4.85
N SER A 120 -8.86 1.69 -4.71
CA SER A 120 -9.04 0.41 -3.99
C SER A 120 -8.39 -0.78 -4.70
N HIS A 121 -8.52 -0.88 -6.02
CA HIS A 121 -7.85 -1.94 -6.78
C HIS A 121 -6.33 -1.87 -6.67
N ALA A 122 -5.77 -0.66 -6.73
CA ALA A 122 -4.33 -0.48 -6.59
C ALA A 122 -3.86 -0.84 -5.18
N LEU A 123 -4.49 -0.30 -4.14
CA LEU A 123 -4.07 -0.53 -2.76
C LEU A 123 -4.23 -2.00 -2.34
N TRP A 124 -5.26 -2.71 -2.79
CA TRP A 124 -5.37 -4.15 -2.53
C TRP A 124 -4.24 -4.96 -3.15
N ARG A 125 -3.88 -4.70 -4.41
CA ARG A 125 -2.75 -5.38 -5.07
C ARG A 125 -1.41 -4.99 -4.46
N HIS A 126 -1.29 -3.75 -4.00
CA HIS A 126 -0.13 -3.23 -3.31
C HIS A 126 0.11 -4.00 -2.01
N ILE A 127 -0.91 -4.09 -1.16
CA ILE A 127 -0.88 -4.88 0.09
C ILE A 127 -0.52 -6.34 -0.18
N ASP A 128 -1.12 -6.95 -1.22
CA ASP A 128 -0.81 -8.33 -1.60
C ASP A 128 0.67 -8.49 -2.00
N ALA A 129 1.22 -7.55 -2.79
CA ALA A 129 2.62 -7.56 -3.20
C ALA A 129 3.57 -7.37 -2.01
N GLU A 130 3.26 -6.47 -1.09
CA GLU A 130 4.09 -6.24 0.10
C GLU A 130 4.09 -7.43 1.04
N ASN A 131 2.91 -7.95 1.38
CA ASN A 131 2.78 -9.07 2.31
C ASN A 131 3.39 -10.36 1.76
N SER A 132 3.25 -10.63 0.47
CA SER A 132 3.66 -11.91 -0.12
C SER A 132 5.06 -11.89 -0.74
N VAL A 133 5.56 -10.73 -1.16
CA VAL A 133 6.87 -10.59 -1.82
C VAL A 133 7.80 -9.70 -1.02
N LEU A 134 7.45 -8.43 -0.82
CA LEU A 134 8.41 -7.46 -0.29
C LEU A 134 8.84 -7.78 1.15
N PHE A 135 7.89 -8.02 2.05
CA PHE A 135 8.21 -8.22 3.47
C PHE A 135 8.99 -9.52 3.72
N PRO A 136 8.59 -10.69 3.17
CA PRO A 136 9.35 -11.92 3.40
C PRO A 136 10.77 -11.85 2.80
N GLN A 137 10.89 -11.38 1.56
CA GLN A 137 12.18 -11.31 0.86
C GLN A 137 13.07 -10.20 1.40
N GLY A 138 12.46 -9.09 1.80
CA GLY A 138 13.15 -7.98 2.44
C GLY A 138 13.67 -8.35 3.83
N GLU A 139 12.89 -9.08 4.63
CA GLU A 139 13.34 -9.58 5.93
C GLU A 139 14.55 -10.50 5.78
N GLU A 140 14.45 -11.51 4.91
CA GLU A 140 15.53 -12.46 4.67
C GLU A 140 16.83 -11.75 4.32
N ARG A 141 16.75 -10.79 3.38
CA ARG A 141 17.91 -10.05 2.91
C ARG A 141 18.52 -9.16 3.99
N LEU A 142 17.68 -8.42 4.73
CA LEU A 142 18.16 -7.60 5.85
C LEU A 142 18.85 -8.44 6.92
N VAL A 143 18.31 -9.63 7.23
CA VAL A 143 18.92 -10.56 8.19
C VAL A 143 20.28 -11.06 7.69
N GLN A 144 20.42 -11.38 6.40
CA GLN A 144 21.70 -11.76 5.79
C GLN A 144 22.73 -10.62 5.89
N CYS A 145 22.29 -9.37 5.78
CA CYS A 145 23.11 -8.17 6.00
C CYS A 145 23.34 -7.83 7.48
N GLY A 146 22.90 -8.68 8.42
CA GLY A 146 23.10 -8.49 9.86
C GLY A 146 22.10 -7.54 10.52
N ILE A 147 21.08 -7.07 9.80
CA ILE A 147 20.01 -6.22 10.30
C ILE A 147 18.87 -7.10 10.81
N ARG A 148 18.69 -7.16 12.14
CA ARG A 148 17.65 -7.98 12.78
C ARG A 148 16.44 -7.19 13.24
N GLU A 149 16.58 -5.87 13.36
CA GLU A 149 15.54 -4.96 13.80
C GLU A 149 15.63 -3.66 13.01
N LEU A 150 14.48 -3.05 12.79
CA LEU A 150 14.33 -1.74 12.18
C LEU A 150 13.76 -0.76 13.19
N ALA A 151 14.12 0.51 13.05
CA ALA A 151 13.61 1.57 13.92
C ALA A 151 12.11 1.76 13.68
N ASP A 152 11.35 1.95 14.74
CA ASP A 152 9.92 2.29 14.68
C ASP A 152 9.69 3.62 15.39
N ARG A 153 8.61 4.30 15.02
CA ARG A 153 8.18 5.56 15.65
C ARG A 153 6.74 5.42 16.17
N PRO A 154 6.40 6.07 17.30
CA PRO A 154 5.01 6.15 17.71
C PRO A 154 4.20 7.00 16.72
N MET A 155 2.88 6.77 16.72
CA MET A 155 1.92 7.66 16.06
C MET A 155 1.90 9.03 16.75
N SER A 156 1.71 10.07 15.96
CA SER A 156 1.25 11.38 16.42
C SER A 156 -0.22 11.33 16.85
N GLU A 157 -0.69 12.39 17.51
CA GLU A 157 -2.10 12.50 17.92
C GLU A 157 -3.07 12.43 16.73
N ALA A 158 -2.71 13.04 15.60
CA ALA A 158 -3.54 13.04 14.39
C ALA A 158 -3.62 11.64 13.77
N GLU A 159 -2.48 10.94 13.66
CA GLU A 159 -2.40 9.58 13.12
C GLU A 159 -3.18 8.58 14.01
N ALA A 160 -3.06 8.73 15.34
CA ALA A 160 -3.80 7.90 16.29
C ALA A 160 -5.32 8.16 16.21
N ALA A 161 -5.74 9.42 16.16
CA ALA A 161 -7.16 9.78 16.02
C ALA A 161 -7.75 9.27 14.70
N ALA A 162 -7.00 9.35 13.60
CA ALA A 162 -7.39 8.81 12.30
C ALA A 162 -7.61 7.28 12.36
N ARG A 163 -6.67 6.56 12.99
CA ARG A 163 -6.78 5.11 13.21
C ARG A 163 -7.97 4.73 14.08
N GLU A 164 -8.17 5.41 15.20
CA GLU A 164 -9.28 5.14 16.13
C GLU A 164 -10.65 5.36 15.48
N GLY A 165 -10.75 6.40 14.62
CA GLY A 165 -11.94 6.69 13.85
C GLY A 165 -12.40 5.54 12.94
N ALA A 166 -11.49 4.65 12.53
CA ALA A 166 -11.78 3.52 11.66
C ALA A 166 -12.78 2.52 12.27
N ALA A 167 -12.78 2.34 13.59
CA ALA A 167 -13.66 1.38 14.26
C ALA A 167 -15.14 1.71 14.02
N ALA A 168 -15.52 2.99 14.05
CA ALA A 168 -16.87 3.43 13.75
C ALA A 168 -17.24 3.21 12.27
N LEU A 169 -16.28 3.39 11.35
CA LEU A 169 -16.47 3.17 9.92
C LEU A 169 -16.75 1.70 9.61
N LEU A 170 -15.98 0.78 10.21
CA LEU A 170 -16.17 -0.66 10.04
C LEU A 170 -17.54 -1.15 10.52
N VAL A 171 -18.09 -0.52 11.57
CA VAL A 171 -19.44 -0.83 12.07
C VAL A 171 -20.52 -0.26 11.14
N GLY A 172 -20.36 0.98 10.69
CA GLY A 172 -21.34 1.66 9.85
C GLY A 172 -21.39 1.12 8.42
N TYR A 173 -20.25 0.69 7.88
CA TYR A 173 -20.06 0.30 6.49
C TYR A 173 -19.37 -1.07 6.44
N PRO A 174 -20.12 -2.18 6.30
CA PRO A 174 -19.52 -3.51 6.21
C PRO A 174 -18.45 -3.57 5.11
N PRO A 175 -17.27 -4.14 5.38
CA PRO A 175 -16.23 -4.31 4.37
C PRO A 175 -16.74 -5.20 3.24
N VAL A 176 -16.34 -4.86 2.01
CA VAL A 176 -16.55 -5.69 0.82
C VAL A 176 -15.24 -5.84 0.06
N GLU A 177 -15.11 -6.95 -0.65
CA GLU A 177 -14.11 -7.12 -1.69
C GLU A 177 -14.73 -6.88 -3.07
N ASP A 178 -13.92 -6.93 -4.12
CA ASP A 178 -14.39 -6.86 -5.50
C ASP A 178 -14.14 -8.19 -6.20
N ASP A 179 -15.20 -8.95 -6.47
CA ASP A 179 -15.12 -10.26 -7.12
C ASP A 179 -14.51 -10.19 -8.54
N ALA A 180 -14.49 -9.01 -9.17
CA ALA A 180 -13.85 -8.80 -10.46
C ALA A 180 -12.33 -8.55 -10.37
N LEU A 181 -11.81 -8.26 -9.17
CA LEU A 181 -10.39 -8.05 -8.95
C LEU A 181 -9.70 -9.37 -8.62
N THR A 182 -8.83 -9.84 -9.51
CA THR A 182 -7.91 -10.92 -9.17
C THR A 182 -6.88 -10.41 -8.16
N ARG A 183 -6.86 -11.03 -6.99
CA ARG A 183 -5.95 -10.83 -5.86
C ARG A 183 -5.19 -12.12 -5.56
N GLY A 184 -4.02 -12.01 -4.91
CA GLY A 184 -3.23 -13.18 -4.53
C GLY A 184 -1.75 -12.90 -4.38
N ASP A 185 -1.01 -13.97 -4.10
CA ASP A 185 0.38 -13.89 -3.68
C ASP A 185 1.36 -13.95 -4.85
N GLY A 186 2.52 -13.32 -4.68
CA GLY A 186 3.66 -13.42 -5.58
C GLY A 186 3.72 -12.31 -6.64
N CYS A 187 4.86 -12.22 -7.33
CA CYS A 187 5.13 -11.13 -8.28
C CYS A 187 4.12 -11.06 -9.42
N PHE A 188 3.63 -12.20 -9.92
CA PHE A 188 2.69 -12.24 -11.04
C PHE A 188 1.32 -11.60 -10.73
N MET A 189 0.99 -11.45 -9.44
CA MET A 189 -0.24 -10.79 -8.98
C MET A 189 -0.05 -9.29 -8.74
N CYS A 190 1.20 -8.86 -8.59
CA CYS A 190 1.55 -7.45 -8.42
C CYS A 190 1.26 -6.66 -9.71
N ARG A 191 0.69 -5.46 -9.56
CA ARG A 191 0.39 -4.57 -10.69
C ARG A 191 1.64 -4.16 -11.46
N ALA A 192 2.77 -3.95 -10.78
CA ALA A 192 4.00 -3.48 -11.41
C ALA A 192 4.69 -4.55 -12.28
N HIS A 193 4.36 -5.84 -12.08
CA HIS A 193 5.06 -6.94 -12.75
C HIS A 193 4.84 -6.94 -14.26
N GLY A 194 5.93 -6.84 -15.01
CA GLY A 194 5.93 -6.78 -16.48
C GLY A 194 5.63 -5.39 -17.06
N GLU A 195 5.24 -4.41 -16.24
CA GLU A 195 5.02 -3.02 -16.68
C GLU A 195 6.17 -2.10 -16.27
N THR A 196 6.46 -2.04 -14.96
CA THR A 196 7.46 -1.14 -14.37
C THR A 196 8.50 -1.88 -13.52
N CYS A 197 8.29 -3.17 -13.28
CA CYS A 197 9.21 -4.07 -12.58
C CYS A 197 9.26 -5.41 -13.32
N ALA A 198 10.46 -5.94 -13.59
CA ALA A 198 10.64 -7.24 -14.25
C ALA A 198 10.47 -8.45 -13.32
N GLY A 199 10.00 -8.25 -12.08
CA GLY A 199 9.85 -9.29 -11.07
C GLY A 199 11.04 -9.35 -10.11
N LEU A 200 10.81 -9.99 -8.96
CA LEU A 200 11.83 -10.15 -7.91
C LEU A 200 13.06 -10.87 -8.47
N GLU A 201 12.85 -11.93 -9.23
CA GLU A 201 13.90 -12.79 -9.79
C GLU A 201 14.83 -12.05 -10.74
N ALA A 202 14.37 -10.95 -11.34
CA ALA A 202 15.16 -10.15 -12.29
C ALA A 202 15.71 -8.84 -11.69
N GLU A 203 15.16 -8.37 -10.59
CA GLU A 203 15.43 -7.00 -10.10
C GLU A 203 15.92 -6.93 -8.66
N TRP A 204 15.86 -8.04 -7.91
CA TRP A 204 16.21 -8.09 -6.49
C TRP A 204 17.70 -8.30 -6.21
N TRP A 205 18.51 -8.43 -7.25
CA TRP A 205 19.94 -8.70 -7.12
C TRP A 205 20.77 -7.43 -7.27
N THR A 206 21.87 -7.34 -6.51
CA THR A 206 22.89 -6.31 -6.71
C THR A 206 23.71 -6.59 -7.98
N GLU A 207 24.43 -5.57 -8.47
CA GLU A 207 25.42 -5.76 -9.56
C GLU A 207 26.45 -6.84 -9.20
N LEU A 208 26.91 -6.88 -7.94
CA LEU A 208 27.88 -7.88 -7.47
C LEU A 208 27.31 -9.30 -7.47
N GLU A 209 26.07 -9.46 -7.01
CA GLU A 209 25.40 -10.77 -7.02
C GLU A 209 25.11 -11.26 -8.44
N TRP A 210 24.75 -10.35 -9.36
CA TRP A 210 24.63 -10.65 -10.78
C TRP A 210 25.97 -11.09 -11.39
N GLU A 211 27.07 -10.39 -11.07
CA GLU A 211 28.41 -10.75 -11.52
C GLU A 211 28.84 -12.13 -10.99
N GLU A 212 28.59 -12.43 -9.71
CA GLU A 212 28.86 -13.75 -9.14
C GLU A 212 28.02 -14.86 -9.78
N PHE A 213 26.73 -14.59 -10.03
CA PHE A 213 25.83 -15.54 -10.68
C PHE A 213 26.27 -15.85 -12.12
N HIS A 214 26.53 -14.82 -12.93
CA HIS A 214 27.00 -15.01 -14.31
C HIS A 214 28.41 -15.59 -14.39
N SER A 215 29.28 -15.32 -13.41
CA SER A 215 30.62 -15.93 -13.34
C SER A 215 30.55 -17.43 -13.06
N ARG A 216 29.52 -17.90 -12.33
CA ARG A 216 29.26 -19.32 -12.10
C ARG A 216 28.72 -20.03 -13.34
N ASP A 217 27.77 -19.41 -14.06
CA ASP A 217 27.21 -20.01 -15.28
C ASP A 217 28.20 -20.04 -16.47
N ALA A 218 29.20 -19.15 -16.48
CA ALA A 218 30.25 -19.14 -17.51
C ALA A 218 31.40 -20.14 -17.26
N SER A 219 31.37 -20.85 -16.14
CA SER A 219 32.41 -21.82 -15.74
C SER A 219 32.00 -23.29 -15.83
N ASP A 220 30.81 -23.59 -16.34
CA ASP A 220 30.33 -24.93 -16.76
C ASP A 220 30.30 -25.09 -18.29
#